data_AF-A0A0K8V4W8-F1
#
_entry.id   AF-A0A0K8V4W8-F1
#
_cell.length_a   1.000
_cell.length_b   1.000
_cell.length_c   1.000
_cell.angle_alpha   90.00
_cell.angle_beta   90.00
_cell.angle_gamma   90.00
#
_symmetry.space_group_name_H-M   'P 1'
#
loop_
_entity.id
_entity.type
_entity.pdbx_description
1 polymer ?
#
loop_
_entity_poly.entity_id
_entity_poly.type
_entity_poly.pdbx_seq_one_letter_code
_entity_poly.pdbx_strand_id
1 'polypeptide(L)'
;MGVNSNNLNAHIVHYNGHTYELLHTAGEKYIGEDMFLSKLILNGVRLRDEGYYACAAITFHGYKIREAYLEVHRQGYVEDYSANGEAYTDPSEFWLLFLMPVGLAMPPLIFWLSYLIYKRFTMHAEIQRNSQTYSEDFIEDDNCVLRA
;
A
#
# COMPACT_ATOMS: atom_id res chain seq x y z
N MET A 1 -4.28 -24.54 -40.32
CA MET A 1 -4.08 -24.45 -38.86
C MET A 1 -2.96 -25.41 -38.50
N GLY A 2 -1.84 -24.88 -38.02
CA GLY A 2 -0.64 -25.65 -37.72
C GLY A 2 0.48 -24.70 -37.37
N VAL A 3 0.40 -24.10 -36.18
CA VAL A 3 1.51 -23.33 -35.60
C VAL A 3 2.53 -24.37 -35.14
N ASN A 4 3.59 -24.54 -35.94
CA ASN A 4 4.65 -25.48 -35.62
C ASN A 4 5.56 -24.86 -34.56
N SER A 5 5.56 -25.51 -33.39
CA SER A 5 6.28 -25.16 -32.19
C SER A 5 7.78 -25.42 -32.35
N ASN A 6 8.56 -24.44 -32.83
CA ASN A 6 10.04 -24.48 -32.86
C ASN A 6 10.72 -23.11 -32.62
N ASN A 7 10.03 -22.11 -32.06
CA ASN A 7 10.53 -20.72 -31.99
C ASN A 7 10.83 -20.22 -30.57
N LEU A 8 11.56 -21.00 -29.76
CA LEU A 8 12.10 -20.49 -28.48
C LEU A 8 13.40 -19.69 -28.66
N ASN A 9 14.06 -19.82 -29.83
CA ASN A 9 15.33 -19.14 -30.12
C ASN A 9 15.16 -17.76 -30.79
N ALA A 10 13.94 -17.36 -31.16
CA ALA A 10 13.69 -16.06 -31.79
C ALA A 10 13.71 -14.89 -30.79
N HIS A 11 13.71 -15.19 -29.49
CA HIS A 11 13.63 -14.20 -28.42
C HIS A 11 15.00 -13.82 -27.83
N ILE A 12 16.08 -14.51 -28.22
CA ILE A 12 17.40 -14.36 -27.59
C ILE A 12 18.44 -14.02 -28.66
N VAL A 13 19.15 -12.91 -28.47
CA VAL A 13 20.19 -12.42 -29.39
C VAL A 13 21.52 -12.36 -28.64
N HIS A 14 22.52 -13.10 -29.12
CA HIS A 14 23.88 -13.00 -28.59
C HIS A 14 24.65 -11.92 -29.34
N TYR A 15 25.12 -10.90 -28.64
CA TYR A 15 25.91 -9.81 -29.21
C TYR A 15 26.95 -9.32 -28.21
N ASN A 16 28.18 -9.13 -28.67
CA ASN A 16 29.29 -8.59 -27.87
C ASN A 16 29.54 -9.34 -26.53
N GLY A 17 29.36 -10.67 -26.52
CA GLY A 17 29.50 -11.49 -25.31
C GLY A 17 28.31 -11.42 -24.33
N HIS A 18 27.30 -10.60 -24.63
CA HIS A 18 26.06 -10.49 -23.87
C HIS A 18 24.90 -11.20 -24.57
N THR A 19 23.92 -11.59 -23.78
CA THR A 19 22.68 -12.23 -24.22
C THR A 19 21.53 -11.26 -24.00
N TYR A 20 20.92 -10.81 -25.09
CA TYR A 20 19.82 -9.86 -25.10
C TYR A 20 18.50 -10.61 -25.30
N GLU A 21 17.46 -10.19 -24.57
CA GLU A 21 16.10 -10.68 -24.77
C GLU A 21 15.30 -9.66 -25.60
N LEU A 22 14.50 -10.16 -26.55
CA LEU A 22 13.68 -9.32 -27.40
C LEU A 22 12.49 -8.75 -26.61
N LEU A 23 12.52 -7.44 -26.34
CA LEU A 23 11.44 -6.72 -25.68
C LEU A 23 10.39 -6.27 -26.71
N HIS A 24 9.20 -6.86 -26.64
CA HIS A 24 8.05 -6.43 -27.45
C HIS A 24 7.39 -5.21 -26.82
N THR A 25 7.52 -4.03 -27.43
CA THR A 25 6.90 -2.79 -26.91
C THR A 25 6.00 -2.11 -27.94
N ALA A 26 6.22 -0.83 -28.26
CA ALA A 26 5.54 -0.15 -29.35
C ALA A 26 6.01 -0.77 -30.68
N GLY A 27 5.11 -1.48 -31.34
CA GLY A 27 5.37 -2.08 -32.65
C GLY A 27 5.92 -1.08 -33.67
N GLU A 28 6.44 -1.61 -34.77
CA GLU A 28 7.08 -0.80 -35.79
C GLU A 28 6.08 0.09 -36.53
N LYS A 29 6.43 1.37 -36.69
CA LYS A 29 5.65 2.32 -37.48
C LYS A 29 6.29 2.51 -38.85
N TYR A 30 5.54 2.25 -39.90
CA TYR A 30 5.97 2.56 -41.27
C TYR A 30 6.03 4.07 -41.49
N ILE A 31 7.15 4.57 -42.02
CA ILE A 31 7.38 6.00 -42.29
C ILE A 31 7.39 6.30 -43.80
N GLY A 32 7.59 5.31 -44.65
CA GLY A 32 7.75 5.48 -46.11
C GLY A 32 9.10 4.95 -46.58
N GLU A 33 9.27 4.79 -47.90
CA GLU A 33 10.54 4.35 -48.53
C GLU A 33 11.09 3.02 -47.98
N ASP A 34 10.21 2.06 -47.67
CA ASP A 34 10.57 0.79 -47.02
C ASP A 34 11.29 0.97 -45.66
N MET A 35 11.10 2.13 -45.02
CA MET A 35 11.64 2.43 -43.69
C MET A 35 10.60 2.22 -42.58
N PHE A 36 11.03 1.50 -41.56
CA PHE A 36 10.27 1.23 -40.34
C PHE A 36 10.95 1.91 -39.15
N LEU A 37 10.16 2.55 -38.30
CA LEU A 37 10.61 3.12 -37.03
C LEU A 37 10.16 2.22 -35.90
N SER A 38 11.11 1.65 -35.17
CA SER A 38 10.87 0.97 -33.91
C SER A 38 11.16 1.91 -32.73
N LYS A 39 10.40 1.77 -31.64
CA LYS A 39 10.63 2.54 -30.41
C LYS A 39 10.46 1.61 -29.20
N LEU A 40 11.45 1.62 -28.32
CA LEU A 40 11.36 1.00 -27.00
C LEU A 40 10.73 1.98 -26.01
N ILE A 41 9.60 1.61 -25.39
CA ILE A 41 8.97 2.42 -24.33
C ILE A 41 8.90 1.58 -23.05
N LEU A 42 9.56 2.05 -22.00
CA LEU A 42 9.51 1.47 -20.66
C LEU A 42 8.67 2.38 -19.76
N ASN A 43 7.53 1.88 -19.30
CA ASN A 43 6.63 2.62 -18.41
C ASN A 43 6.83 2.16 -16.96
N GLY A 44 6.91 3.12 -16.03
CA GLY A 44 7.07 2.79 -14.60
C GLY A 44 8.39 2.09 -14.30
N VAL A 45 9.49 2.63 -14.84
CA VAL A 45 10.86 2.10 -14.72
C VAL A 45 11.21 1.86 -13.25
N ARG A 46 11.66 0.64 -12.94
CA ARG A 46 12.11 0.20 -11.62
C ARG A 46 13.63 0.10 -11.60
N LEU A 47 14.22 0.07 -10.41
CA LEU A 47 15.66 -0.16 -10.23
C LEU A 47 16.17 -1.47 -10.85
N ARG A 48 15.28 -2.45 -11.07
CA ARG A 48 15.62 -3.72 -11.72
C ARG A 48 15.73 -3.61 -13.23
N ASP A 49 15.22 -2.52 -13.81
CA ASP A 49 15.26 -2.26 -15.24
C ASP A 49 16.54 -1.49 -15.62
N GLU A 50 17.41 -1.17 -14.66
CA GLU A 50 18.74 -0.62 -14.93
C GLU A 50 19.61 -1.63 -15.67
N GLY A 51 20.21 -1.22 -16.79
CA GLY A 51 21.05 -2.13 -17.57
C GLY A 51 21.30 -1.70 -19.01
N TYR A 52 21.94 -2.60 -19.75
CA TYR A 52 22.24 -2.41 -21.17
C TYR A 52 21.06 -2.83 -22.04
N TYR A 53 20.68 -1.94 -22.95
CA TYR A 53 19.67 -2.16 -23.97
C TYR A 53 20.32 -2.01 -25.34
N ALA A 54 19.97 -2.90 -26.27
CA ALA A 54 20.47 -2.86 -27.64
C ALA A 54 19.33 -2.68 -28.64
N CYS A 55 19.55 -1.84 -29.65
CA CYS A 55 18.70 -1.72 -30.82
C CYS A 55 19.42 -2.35 -32.02
N ALA A 56 18.75 -3.30 -32.67
CA ALA A 56 19.23 -3.95 -33.89
C ALA A 56 18.35 -3.54 -35.07
N ALA A 57 18.95 -2.86 -36.05
CA ALA A 57 18.32 -2.57 -37.33
C ALA A 57 18.84 -3.58 -38.36
N ILE A 58 17.95 -4.38 -38.93
CA ILE A 58 18.29 -5.45 -39.88
C ILE A 58 17.62 -5.15 -41.22
N THR A 59 18.39 -5.20 -42.28
CA THR A 59 17.94 -5.07 -43.67
C THR A 59 18.44 -6.26 -44.48
N PHE A 60 17.97 -6.40 -45.71
CA PHE A 60 18.51 -7.40 -46.65
C PHE A 60 20.02 -7.22 -46.91
N HIS A 61 20.51 -5.98 -46.91
CA HIS A 61 21.91 -5.66 -47.21
C HIS A 61 22.86 -5.78 -46.01
N GLY A 62 22.33 -5.97 -44.81
CA GLY A 62 23.14 -6.04 -43.59
C GLY A 62 22.39 -5.57 -42.35
N TYR A 63 23.12 -5.51 -41.24
CA TYR A 63 22.59 -5.14 -39.94
C TYR A 63 23.47 -4.11 -39.24
N LYS A 64 22.87 -3.34 -38.32
CA LYS A 64 23.59 -2.42 -37.44
C LYS A 64 23.01 -2.51 -36.04
N ILE A 65 23.88 -2.68 -35.04
CA ILE A 65 23.49 -2.78 -33.63
C ILE A 65 24.09 -1.60 -32.87
N ARG A 66 23.28 -0.99 -31.99
CA ARG A 66 23.69 0.09 -31.09
C ARG A 66 23.20 -0.21 -29.68
N GLU A 67 24.10 -0.04 -28.72
CA GLU A 67 23.84 -0.26 -27.29
C GLU A 67 23.67 1.09 -26.57
N ALA A 68 22.83 1.10 -25.54
CA ALA A 68 22.61 2.20 -24.63
C ALA A 68 22.47 1.66 -23.20
N TYR A 69 23.04 2.35 -22.22
CA TYR A 69 22.88 2.02 -20.82
C TYR A 69 21.77 2.88 -20.21
N LEU A 70 20.79 2.24 -19.58
CA LEU A 70 19.74 2.90 -18.81
C LEU A 70 20.16 2.93 -17.35
N GLU A 71 20.45 4.11 -16.83
CA GLU A 71 20.72 4.34 -15.41
C GLU A 71 19.45 4.77 -14.68
N VAL A 72 19.03 4.02 -13.65
CA VAL A 72 17.80 4.31 -12.91
C VAL A 72 18.18 4.90 -11.57
N HIS A 73 18.12 6.23 -11.49
CA HIS A 73 18.39 6.92 -10.24
C HIS A 73 17.30 6.57 -9.23
N ARG A 74 17.71 5.95 -8.12
CA ARG A 74 16.84 5.89 -6.95
C ARG A 74 16.59 7.35 -6.55
N GLN A 75 15.33 7.77 -6.55
CA GLN A 75 14.93 8.90 -5.72
C GLN A 75 15.14 8.46 -4.27
N GLY A 76 16.40 8.46 -3.81
CA GLY A 76 16.65 8.85 -2.45
C GLY A 76 16.12 10.26 -2.36
N TYR A 77 15.31 10.53 -1.34
CA TYR A 77 14.91 11.89 -0.99
C TYR A 77 16.17 12.76 -0.98
N VAL A 78 16.42 13.44 -2.09
CA VAL A 78 17.35 14.56 -2.09
C VAL A 78 16.52 15.59 -1.37
N GLU A 79 16.79 15.75 -0.08
CA GLU A 79 16.43 16.95 0.66
C GLU A 79 17.19 18.09 -0.03
N ASP A 80 16.67 18.50 -1.17
CA ASP A 80 17.09 19.68 -1.88
C ASP A 80 16.54 20.82 -1.03
N TYR A 81 17.31 21.24 0.00
CA TYR A 81 17.11 22.50 0.71
C TYR A 81 17.41 23.65 -0.26
N SER A 82 16.70 23.69 -1.38
CA SER A 82 16.60 24.86 -2.23
C SER A 82 15.72 25.84 -1.48
N ALA A 83 16.38 26.80 -0.83
CA ALA A 83 15.75 27.99 -0.33
C ALA A 83 14.90 28.58 -1.47
N ASN A 84 13.58 28.61 -1.25
CA ASN A 84 12.51 29.22 -2.04
C ASN A 84 11.54 28.21 -2.68
N GLY A 85 10.44 27.92 -1.99
CA GLY A 85 9.26 27.29 -2.59
C GLY A 85 8.61 26.26 -1.70
N GLU A 86 7.61 26.71 -0.93
CA GLU A 86 6.48 25.93 -0.39
C GLU A 86 6.72 24.45 -0.06
N ALA A 87 6.98 24.19 1.22
CA ALA A 87 7.03 22.87 1.82
C ALA A 87 5.71 22.10 1.58
N TYR A 88 5.69 21.25 0.57
CA TYR A 88 4.62 20.28 0.37
C TYR A 88 4.76 19.22 1.47
N THR A 89 4.09 19.50 2.59
CA THR A 89 4.09 18.61 3.76
C THR A 89 2.91 17.68 3.59
N ASP A 90 3.18 16.39 3.39
CA ASP A 90 2.14 15.40 3.12
C ASP A 90 1.22 15.31 4.36
N PRO A 91 -0.10 15.55 4.23
CA PRO A 91 -1.01 15.68 5.39
C PRO A 91 -1.19 14.37 6.18
N SER A 92 -0.75 13.24 5.63
CA SER A 92 -0.75 11.91 6.25
C SER A 92 0.34 11.75 7.33
N GLU A 93 1.48 12.43 7.19
CA GLU A 93 2.58 12.36 8.16
C GLU A 93 2.28 13.16 9.44
N PHE A 94 1.43 14.18 9.34
CA PHE A 94 0.93 14.91 10.50
C PHE A 94 0.10 14.02 11.45
N TRP A 95 -0.64 13.05 10.92
CA TRP A 95 -1.44 12.15 11.76
C TRP A 95 -0.58 11.29 12.69
N LEU A 96 0.63 10.93 12.26
CA LEU A 96 1.56 10.14 13.08
C LEU A 96 2.07 10.93 14.29
N LEU A 97 2.25 12.24 14.16
CA LEU A 97 2.65 13.13 15.27
C LEU A 97 1.59 13.22 16.37
N PHE A 98 0.30 13.05 16.02
CA PHE A 98 -0.79 13.04 17.00
C PHE A 98 -1.09 11.64 17.56
N LEU A 99 -0.74 10.57 16.83
CA LEU A 99 -0.99 9.19 17.25
C LEU A 99 -0.12 8.75 18.44
N MET A 100 1.11 9.24 18.53
CA MET A 100 2.04 8.90 19.62
C MET A 100 1.59 9.44 20.99
N PRO A 101 1.22 10.74 21.14
CA PRO A 101 0.65 11.25 22.38
C PRO A 101 -0.67 10.58 22.79
N VAL A 102 -1.55 10.30 21.81
CA VAL A 102 -2.86 9.66 22.06
C VAL A 102 -2.66 8.23 22.55
N GLY A 103 -1.74 7.47 21.96
CA GLY A 103 -1.43 6.11 22.40
C GLY A 103 -1.00 6.01 23.87
N LEU A 104 -0.28 7.01 24.38
CA LEU A 104 0.16 7.06 25.78
C LEU A 104 -0.95 7.50 26.75
N ALA A 105 -1.93 8.30 26.28
CA ALA A 105 -3.05 8.76 27.09
C ALA A 105 -4.20 7.73 27.21
N MET A 106 -4.27 6.75 26.30
CA MET A 106 -5.36 5.76 26.26
C MET A 106 -5.37 4.79 27.45
N PRO A 107 -4.25 4.17 27.88
CA PRO A 107 -4.26 3.22 29.00
C PRO A 107 -4.81 3.78 30.32
N PRO A 108 -4.42 4.98 30.82
CA PRO A 108 -4.98 5.51 32.06
C PRO A 108 -6.47 5.90 31.92
N LEU A 109 -6.90 6.37 30.74
CA LEU A 109 -8.30 6.69 30.48
C LEU A 109 -9.18 5.44 30.46
N ILE A 110 -8.71 4.34 29.85
CA ILE A 110 -9.43 3.07 29.84
C ILE A 110 -9.58 2.53 31.27
N PHE A 111 -8.52 2.59 32.07
CA PHE A 111 -8.58 2.17 33.48
C PHE A 111 -9.58 3.01 34.28
N TRP A 112 -9.54 4.34 34.13
CA TRP A 112 -10.49 5.25 34.80
C TRP A 112 -11.94 4.99 34.36
N LEU A 113 -12.19 4.87 33.06
CA LEU A 113 -13.52 4.59 32.53
C LEU A 113 -14.04 3.24 33.02
N SER A 114 -13.20 2.21 33.03
CA SER A 114 -13.57 0.90 33.57
C SER A 114 -13.93 0.96 35.06
N TYR A 115 -13.20 1.75 35.85
CA TYR A 115 -13.51 1.98 37.26
C TYR A 115 -14.84 2.73 37.46
N LEU A 116 -15.11 3.76 36.65
CA LEU A 116 -16.39 4.48 36.72
C LEU A 116 -17.58 3.61 36.31
N ILE A 117 -17.40 2.80 35.26
CA ILE A 117 -18.42 1.84 34.82
C ILE A 117 -18.67 0.81 35.93
N TYR A 118 -17.62 0.23 36.50
CA TYR A 118 -17.71 -0.69 37.63
C TYR A 118 -18.47 -0.06 38.80
N LYS A 119 -18.06 1.14 39.22
CA LYS A 119 -18.72 1.87 40.33
C LYS A 119 -20.19 2.17 40.04
N ARG A 120 -20.52 2.51 38.80
CA ARG A 120 -21.91 2.78 38.40
C ARG A 120 -22.74 1.49 38.41
N PHE A 121 -22.18 0.36 38.00
CA PHE A 121 -22.83 -0.94 38.08
C PHE A 121 -23.01 -1.41 39.53
N THR A 122 -22.00 -1.26 40.39
CA THR A 122 -22.12 -1.65 41.81
C THR A 122 -23.18 -0.79 42.52
N MET A 123 -23.23 0.51 42.24
CA MET A 123 -24.25 1.40 42.82
C MET A 123 -25.66 1.07 42.30
N HIS A 124 -25.82 0.72 41.02
CA HIS A 124 -27.11 0.23 40.50
C HIS A 124 -27.51 -1.12 41.09
N ALA A 125 -26.56 -2.02 41.32
CA ALA A 125 -26.82 -3.31 41.96
C ALA A 125 -27.23 -3.14 43.43
N GLU A 126 -26.62 -2.20 44.16
CA GLU A 126 -27.02 -1.84 45.53
C GLU A 126 -28.43 -1.24 45.59
N ILE A 127 -28.77 -0.34 44.66
CA ILE A 127 -30.11 0.26 44.60
C ILE A 127 -31.17 -0.81 44.29
N GLN A 128 -30.89 -1.76 43.37
CA GLN A 128 -31.79 -2.87 43.09
C GLN A 128 -31.95 -3.80 44.29
N ARG A 129 -30.85 -4.12 45.00
CA ARG A 129 -30.90 -4.97 46.22
C ARG A 129 -31.73 -4.33 47.32
N ASN A 130 -31.51 -3.04 47.61
CA ASN A 130 -32.28 -2.32 48.62
C ASN A 130 -33.76 -2.17 48.23
N SER A 131 -34.09 -2.02 46.95
CA SER A 131 -35.49 -1.95 46.49
C SER A 131 -36.23 -3.29 46.61
N GLN A 132 -35.52 -4.42 46.45
CA GLN A 132 -36.09 -5.75 46.67
C GLN A 132 -36.33 -6.01 48.16
N THR A 133 -35.37 -5.70 49.03
CA THR A 133 -35.54 -5.83 50.49
C THR A 133 -36.70 -4.99 51.00
N TYR A 134 -36.85 -3.74 50.52
CA TYR A 134 -37.98 -2.88 50.89
C TYR A 134 -39.34 -3.39 50.38
N SER A 135 -39.35 -4.16 49.29
CA SER A 135 -40.58 -4.74 48.73
C SER A 135 -40.97 -6.05 49.41
N GLU A 136 -40.00 -6.84 49.90
CA GLU A 136 -40.28 -8.06 50.68
C GLU A 136 -40.79 -7.71 52.09
N ASP A 137 -40.18 -6.73 52.76
CA ASP A 137 -40.62 -6.29 54.10
C ASP A 137 -42.06 -5.72 54.10
N PHE A 138 -42.50 -5.09 53.00
CA PHE A 138 -43.86 -4.55 52.88
C PHE A 138 -44.92 -5.63 52.61
N ILE A 139 -44.55 -6.76 52.01
CA ILE A 139 -45.47 -7.87 51.72
C ILE A 139 -45.72 -8.72 52.98
N GLU A 140 -44.77 -8.75 53.92
CA GLU A 140 -44.90 -9.52 55.16
C GLU A 140 -45.83 -8.83 56.19
N ASP A 141 -45.82 -7.49 56.26
CA ASP A 141 -46.67 -6.71 57.18
C ASP A 141 -48.16 -6.71 56.81
N ASP A 142 -48.51 -6.86 55.52
CA ASP A 142 -49.91 -6.85 55.06
C ASP A 142 -50.66 -8.19 55.25
N ASN A 143 -49.97 -9.27 55.66
CA ASN A 143 -50.56 -10.60 55.84
C ASN A 143 -51.02 -10.92 57.29
N CYS A 144 -50.91 -9.97 58.23
CA CYS A 144 -51.46 -10.13 59.57
C CYS A 144 -52.94 -9.70 59.66
N VAL A 145 -53.83 -10.44 59.01
CA VAL A 145 -55.28 -10.31 59.24
C VAL A 145 -55.71 -11.22 60.39
N LEU A 146 -56.21 -10.59 61.46
CA LEU A 146 -56.79 -11.19 62.65
C LEU A 146 -57.89 -12.20 62.30
N ARG A 147 -57.69 -13.46 62.70
CA ARG A 147 -58.73 -14.49 62.72
C ARG A 147 -59.61 -14.24 63.95
N ALA A 148 -60.79 -13.66 63.73
CA ALA A 148 -61.86 -13.58 64.72
C ALA A 148 -62.49 -14.96 64.99
#